data_AF-A0A317IH00-F1
#
_entry.id   AF-A0A317IH00-F1
#
_cell.length_a   1.000
_cell.length_b   1.000
_cell.length_c   1.000
_cell.angle_alpha   90.00
_cell.angle_beta   90.00
_cell.angle_gamma   90.00
#
_symmetry.space_group_name_H-M   'P 1'
#
loop_
_entity.id
_entity.type
_entity.pdbx_description
1 polymer ?
#
loop_
_entity_poly.entity_id
_entity_poly.type
_entity_poly.pdbx_seq_one_letter_code
_entity_poly.pdbx_strand_id
1 'polypeptide(L)'
;MAIGTIASFFVLTVGQEPLVRYLTLAAVLFSIGMYGMVVSRNAVRVLMSIELMLNAVNLNLVAFARYIDPIHLRGQVFAVFILTVAAAEAAVGLAIVLAIYRNTATVDMERFKLLKW
;
A
#
# COMPACT_ATOMS: atom_id res chain seq x y z
N MET A 1 8.66 -24.31 -15.90
CA MET A 1 7.19 -24.19 -15.75
C MET A 1 6.76 -22.78 -15.32
N ALA A 2 7.33 -22.17 -14.28
CA ALA A 2 6.92 -20.84 -13.78
C ALA A 2 7.11 -19.66 -14.76
N ILE A 3 8.19 -19.65 -15.55
CA ILE A 3 8.49 -18.53 -16.49
C ILE A 3 7.43 -18.42 -17.60
N GLY A 4 6.93 -19.56 -18.09
CA GLY A 4 5.87 -19.59 -19.11
C GLY A 4 4.56 -19.00 -18.61
N THR A 5 4.15 -19.33 -17.38
CA THR A 5 2.93 -18.79 -16.77
C THR A 5 3.01 -17.29 -16.54
N ILE A 6 4.17 -16.76 -16.12
CA ILE A 6 4.39 -15.33 -15.92
C ILE A 6 4.34 -14.58 -17.26
N ALA A 7 4.96 -15.12 -18.31
CA ALA A 7 4.91 -14.54 -19.65
C ALA A 7 3.48 -14.53 -20.23
N SER A 8 2.73 -15.62 -20.07
CA SER A 8 1.32 -15.70 -20.48
C SER A 8 0.43 -14.71 -19.73
N PHE A 9 0.65 -14.55 -18.41
CA PHE A 9 -0.06 -13.57 -17.59
C PHE A 9 0.22 -12.13 -18.03
N PHE A 10 1.47 -11.82 -18.35
CA PHE A 10 1.86 -10.48 -18.82
C PHE A 10 1.24 -10.15 -20.18
N VAL A 11 1.26 -11.10 -21.13
CA VAL A 11 0.63 -10.95 -22.46
C VAL A 11 -0.89 -10.79 -22.34
N LEU A 12 -1.54 -11.60 -21.49
CA LEU A 12 -2.97 -11.47 -21.20
C LEU A 12 -3.29 -10.09 -20.63
N THR A 13 -2.50 -9.61 -19.66
CA THR A 13 -2.72 -8.30 -19.01
C THR A 13 -2.56 -7.13 -19.98
N VAL A 14 -1.57 -7.15 -20.88
CA VAL A 14 -1.33 -6.05 -21.84
C VAL A 14 -2.49 -5.89 -22.82
N GLY A 15 -3.14 -6.99 -23.21
CA GLY A 15 -4.29 -7.00 -24.12
C GLY A 15 -5.66 -6.70 -23.48
N GLN A 16 -5.75 -6.52 -22.16
CA GLN A 16 -7.05 -6.30 -21.50
C GLN A 16 -7.51 -4.84 -21.55
N GLU A 17 -8.81 -4.65 -21.30
CA GLU A 17 -9.42 -3.35 -21.08
C GLU A 17 -8.60 -2.50 -20.09
N PRO A 18 -8.47 -1.17 -20.33
CA PRO A 18 -7.64 -0.30 -19.49
C PRO A 18 -7.97 -0.40 -18.00
N LEU A 19 -9.26 -0.57 -17.64
CA LEU A 19 -9.70 -0.80 -16.26
C LEU A 19 -8.99 -1.98 -15.61
N VAL A 20 -9.02 -3.13 -16.28
CA VAL A 20 -8.50 -4.38 -15.71
C VAL A 20 -7.00 -4.26 -15.46
N ARG A 21 -6.26 -3.57 -16.36
CA ARG A 21 -4.84 -3.28 -16.15
C ARG A 21 -4.57 -2.48 -14.87
N TYR A 22 -5.37 -1.44 -14.61
CA TYR A 22 -5.23 -0.66 -13.37
C TYR A 22 -5.62 -1.46 -12.13
N LEU A 23 -6.67 -2.29 -12.20
CA LEU A 23 -7.09 -3.14 -11.09
C LEU A 23 -6.03 -4.21 -10.76
N THR A 24 -5.45 -4.86 -11.79
CA THR A 24 -4.35 -5.81 -11.62
C THR A 24 -3.13 -5.14 -11.03
N LEU A 25 -2.77 -3.95 -11.51
CA LEU A 25 -1.66 -3.17 -10.94
C LEU A 25 -1.91 -2.83 -9.46
N ALA A 26 -3.10 -2.34 -9.11
CA ALA A 26 -3.47 -2.07 -7.72
C ALA A 26 -3.36 -3.34 -6.85
N ALA A 27 -3.89 -4.47 -7.32
CA ALA A 27 -3.82 -5.74 -6.58
C ALA A 27 -2.37 -6.20 -6.35
N VAL A 28 -1.50 -6.04 -7.34
CA VAL A 28 -0.06 -6.35 -7.23
C VAL A 28 0.62 -5.42 -6.22
N LEU A 29 0.41 -4.12 -6.31
CA LEU A 29 0.99 -3.14 -5.38
C LEU A 29 0.52 -3.38 -3.95
N PHE A 30 -0.77 -3.66 -3.75
CA PHE A 30 -1.33 -3.99 -2.45
C PHE A 30 -0.72 -5.27 -1.88
N SER A 31 -0.53 -6.30 -2.71
CA SER A 31 0.11 -7.56 -2.30
C SER A 31 1.58 -7.37 -1.93
N ILE A 32 2.32 -6.53 -2.67
CA ILE A 32 3.71 -6.17 -2.35
C ILE A 32 3.77 -5.41 -1.01
N GLY A 33 2.88 -4.45 -0.81
CA GLY A 33 2.78 -3.72 0.46
C GLY A 33 2.44 -4.64 1.62
N MET A 34 1.48 -5.55 1.46
CA MET A 34 1.13 -6.55 2.48
C MET A 34 2.32 -7.46 2.82
N TYR A 35 3.01 -7.98 1.80
CA TYR A 35 4.21 -8.79 1.99
C TYR A 35 5.31 -8.00 2.71
N GLY A 36 5.55 -6.76 2.28
CA GLY A 36 6.51 -5.85 2.90
C GLY A 36 6.19 -5.59 4.37
N MET A 37 4.92 -5.37 4.71
CA MET A 37 4.46 -5.13 6.08
C MET A 37 4.80 -6.31 7.01
N VAL A 38 4.53 -7.55 6.57
CA VAL A 38 4.73 -8.77 7.39
C VAL A 38 6.21 -9.11 7.55
N VAL A 39 7.02 -8.94 6.50
CA VAL A 39 8.44 -9.35 6.48
C VAL A 39 9.37 -8.30 7.10
N SER A 40 8.89 -7.05 7.21
CA SER A 40 9.70 -5.94 7.70
C SER A 40 10.04 -6.06 9.18
N ARG A 41 11.34 -6.16 9.47
CA ARG A 41 11.89 -6.05 10.84
C ARG A 41 12.02 -4.60 11.31
N ASN A 42 12.13 -3.65 10.39
CA ASN A 42 12.26 -2.23 10.71
C ASN A 42 10.88 -1.57 10.73
N ALA A 43 10.52 -0.92 11.84
CA ALA A 43 9.25 -0.23 12.00
C ALA A 43 8.98 0.83 10.93
N VAL A 44 10.01 1.56 10.46
CA VAL A 44 9.85 2.54 9.38
C VAL A 44 9.49 1.87 8.04
N ARG A 45 10.03 0.67 7.80
CA ARG A 45 9.72 -0.09 6.58
C ARG A 45 8.29 -0.63 6.62
N VAL A 46 7.77 -0.96 7.80
CA VAL A 46 6.35 -1.31 7.99
C VAL A 46 5.46 -0.12 7.60
N LEU A 47 5.76 1.09 8.10
CA LEU A 47 5.02 2.31 7.74
C LEU A 47 5.04 2.56 6.22
N MET A 48 6.20 2.48 5.57
CA MET A 48 6.28 2.61 4.10
C MET A 48 5.48 1.54 3.35
N SER A 49 5.39 0.33 3.90
CA SER A 49 4.60 -0.75 3.30
C SER A 49 3.10 -0.48 3.39
N ILE A 50 2.64 0.10 4.51
CA ILE A 50 1.25 0.54 4.70
C ILE A 50 0.91 1.67 3.72
N GLU A 51 1.80 2.66 3.56
CA GLU A 51 1.62 3.73 2.56
C GLU A 51 1.49 3.19 1.13
N LEU A 52 2.25 2.16 0.78
CA LEU A 52 2.14 1.50 -0.52
C LEU A 52 0.76 0.81 -0.69
N MET A 53 0.24 0.19 0.36
CA MET A 53 -1.10 -0.41 0.37
C MET A 53 -2.18 0.65 0.18
N LEU A 54 -2.10 1.78 0.90
CA LEU A 54 -3.06 2.89 0.77
C LEU A 54 -3.02 3.52 -0.63
N ASN A 55 -1.83 3.65 -1.23
CA ASN A 55 -1.71 4.11 -2.62
C ASN A 55 -2.32 3.14 -3.63
N ALA A 56 -2.21 1.83 -3.39
CA ALA A 56 -2.87 0.82 -4.23
C ALA A 56 -4.40 0.93 -4.16
N VAL A 57 -4.96 1.16 -2.96
CA VAL A 57 -6.40 1.41 -2.77
C VAL A 57 -6.84 2.68 -3.51
N ASN A 58 -6.06 3.76 -3.44
CA ASN A 58 -6.33 5.00 -4.18
C ASN A 58 -6.32 4.79 -5.70
N LEU A 59 -5.36 4.02 -6.21
CA LEU A 59 -5.30 3.70 -7.65
C LEU A 59 -6.54 2.92 -8.11
N ASN A 60 -6.98 1.96 -7.30
CA ASN A 60 -8.20 1.18 -7.56
C ASN A 60 -9.46 2.08 -7.56
N LEU A 61 -9.58 2.94 -6.55
CA LEU A 61 -10.69 3.88 -6.42
C LEU A 61 -10.79 4.85 -7.60
N VAL A 62 -9.66 5.46 -8.01
CA VAL A 62 -9.63 6.38 -9.16
C VAL A 62 -9.91 5.65 -10.47
N ALA A 63 -9.44 4.41 -10.61
CA ALA A 63 -9.76 3.57 -11.77
C ALA A 63 -11.27 3.32 -11.85
N PHE A 64 -11.94 2.91 -10.77
CA PHE A 64 -13.39 2.73 -10.77
C PHE A 64 -14.16 4.02 -10.98
N ALA A 65 -13.71 5.12 -10.38
CA ALA A 65 -14.35 6.43 -10.53
C ALA A 65 -14.46 6.85 -12.00
N ARG A 66 -13.41 6.57 -12.79
CA ARG A 66 -13.39 6.89 -14.22
C ARG A 66 -14.42 6.11 -15.05
N TYR A 67 -14.84 4.92 -14.60
CA TYR A 67 -15.80 4.08 -15.32
C TYR A 67 -17.24 4.24 -14.82
N ILE A 68 -17.44 4.48 -13.52
CA ILE A 68 -18.77 4.58 -12.91
C ILE A 68 -19.34 6.00 -13.01
N ASP A 69 -18.53 7.03 -12.75
CA ASP A 69 -18.99 8.43 -12.74
C ASP A 69 -17.85 9.38 -13.18
N PRO A 70 -17.58 9.45 -14.50
CA PRO A 70 -16.52 10.31 -15.04
C PRO A 70 -16.83 11.80 -14.95
N ILE A 71 -18.09 12.20 -14.71
CA ILE A 71 -18.53 13.60 -14.75
C ILE A 71 -18.43 14.26 -13.37
N HIS A 72 -18.88 13.58 -12.31
CA HIS A 72 -18.97 14.18 -10.97
C HIS A 72 -17.70 14.02 -10.14
N LEU A 73 -16.67 13.32 -10.65
CA LEU A 73 -15.33 13.17 -10.06
C LEU A 73 -15.31 12.72 -8.58
N ARG A 74 -16.39 12.12 -8.07
CA ARG A 74 -16.59 11.80 -6.65
C ARG A 74 -15.48 10.90 -6.10
N GLY A 75 -15.06 9.91 -6.88
CA GLY A 75 -13.99 9.00 -6.46
C GLY A 75 -12.60 9.66 -6.46
N GLN A 76 -12.38 10.71 -7.25
CA GLN A 76 -11.13 11.50 -7.21
C GLN A 76 -11.09 12.36 -5.96
N VAL A 77 -12.20 13.02 -5.60
CA VAL A 77 -12.31 13.77 -4.34
C VAL A 77 -12.08 12.85 -3.14
N PHE A 78 -12.70 11.67 -3.15
CA PHE A 78 -12.50 10.68 -2.08
C PHE A 78 -11.05 10.19 -1.99
N ALA A 79 -10.35 10.01 -3.13
CA ALA A 79 -8.93 9.66 -3.15
C ALA A 79 -8.05 10.74 -2.49
N VAL A 80 -8.36 12.03 -2.70
CA VAL A 80 -7.66 13.14 -2.02
C VAL A 80 -7.85 13.03 -0.50
N PHE A 81 -9.05 12.74 -0.02
CA PHE A 81 -9.27 12.52 1.42
C PHE A 81 -8.42 11.37 1.97
N ILE A 82 -8.35 10.23 1.26
CA ILE A 82 -7.49 9.11 1.67
C ILE A 82 -6.01 9.55 1.72
N LEU A 83 -5.53 10.33 0.74
CA LEU A 83 -4.16 10.84 0.77
C LEU A 83 -3.90 11.76 1.97
N THR A 84 -4.87 12.61 2.35
CA THR A 84 -4.72 13.46 3.54
C THR A 84 -4.69 12.66 4.83
N VAL A 85 -5.52 11.61 4.94
CA VAL A 85 -5.51 10.69 6.09
C VAL A 85 -4.21 9.90 6.15
N ALA A 86 -3.71 9.41 5.02
CA ALA A 86 -2.42 8.72 4.94
C ALA A 86 -1.27 9.62 5.41
N ALA A 87 -1.24 10.88 4.97
CA ALA A 87 -0.26 11.85 5.44
C ALA A 87 -0.32 12.07 6.97
N ALA A 88 -1.52 12.13 7.54
CA ALA A 88 -1.71 12.25 8.99
C ALA A 88 -1.28 10.98 9.74
N GLU A 89 -1.62 9.80 9.21
CA GLU A 89 -1.20 8.51 9.75
C GLU A 89 0.32 8.36 9.74
N ALA A 90 0.99 8.66 8.62
CA ALA A 90 2.45 8.59 8.50
C ALA A 90 3.14 9.52 9.51
N ALA A 91 2.62 10.73 9.72
CA ALA A 91 3.15 11.67 10.70
C ALA A 91 3.03 11.13 12.14
N VAL A 92 1.86 10.58 12.51
CA VAL A 92 1.63 9.98 13.82
C VAL A 92 2.48 8.72 14.00
N GLY A 93 2.51 7.83 13.00
CA GLY A 93 3.27 6.59 13.01
C GLY A 93 4.77 6.85 13.18
N LEU A 94 5.32 7.82 12.44
CA LEU A 94 6.73 8.18 12.58
C LEU A 94 7.03 8.82 13.95
N ALA A 95 6.13 9.66 14.48
CA ALA A 95 6.28 10.23 15.81
C ALA A 95 6.34 9.14 16.89
N ILE A 96 5.50 8.09 16.78
CA ILE A 96 5.54 6.93 17.67
C ILE A 96 6.86 6.18 17.54
N VAL A 97 7.32 5.91 16.31
CA VAL A 97 8.60 5.23 16.06
C VAL A 97 9.77 6.01 16.67
N LEU A 98 9.78 7.34 16.54
CA LEU A 98 10.81 8.20 17.14
C LEU A 98 10.75 8.20 18.67
N ALA A 99 9.55 8.21 19.26
CA ALA A 99 9.38 8.14 20.71
C ALA A 99 9.93 6.81 21.27
N ILE A 100 9.69 5.70 20.58
CA ILE A 100 10.24 4.38 20.94
C ILE A 100 11.75 4.35 20.74
N TYR A 101 12.24 4.88 19.62
CA TYR A 101 13.68 4.95 19.33
C TYR A 101 14.43 5.72 20.41
N ARG A 102 13.86 6.81 20.94
CA ARG A 102 14.47 7.59 22.03
C ARG A 102 14.69 6.77 23.31
N ASN A 103 13.82 5.80 23.60
CA ASN A 103 13.91 4.98 24.81
C ASN A 103 14.67 3.65 24.59
N THR A 104 14.78 3.18 23.35
CA THR A 104 15.32 1.84 23.04
C THR A 104 16.58 1.86 22.16
N ALA A 105 16.93 3.02 21.59
CA ALA A 105 18.01 3.23 20.62
C ALA A 105 17.97 2.28 19.40
N THR A 106 16.80 1.74 19.06
CA THR A 106 16.62 0.78 17.98
C THR A 106 15.24 0.92 17.34
N VAL A 107 15.14 0.63 16.05
CA VAL A 107 13.88 0.58 15.28
C VAL A 107 13.47 -0.85 14.91
N ASP A 108 14.13 -1.84 15.51
CA ASP A 108 13.89 -3.25 15.27
C ASP A 108 12.65 -3.74 16.05
N MET A 109 11.63 -4.15 15.31
CA MET A 109 10.36 -4.62 15.86
C MET A 109 10.50 -5.91 16.67
N GLU A 110 11.51 -6.75 16.41
CA GLU A 110 11.68 -7.98 17.19
C GLU A 110 12.11 -7.74 18.63
N ARG A 111 12.65 -6.54 18.92
CA ARG A 111 13.05 -6.12 20.27
C ARG A 111 11.89 -5.55 21.07
N PHE A 112 10.75 -5.24 20.43
CA PHE A 112 9.54 -4.73 21.09
C PHE A 112 8.65 -5.87 21.65
N LYS A 113 9.25 -6.80 22.41
CA LYS A 113 8.56 -7.96 23.01
C LYS A 113 8.34 -7.83 24.53
N LEU A 114 8.32 -6.60 25.04
CA LEU A 114 8.26 -6.30 26.48
C LEU A 114 7.00 -6.83 27.18
N LEU A 115 5.92 -7.07 26.43
CA LEU A 115 4.62 -7.53 26.95
C LEU A 115 4.33 -9.01 26.61
N LYS A 116 5.35 -9.81 26.30
CA LYS A 116 5.17 -11.26 26.17
C LYS A 116 5.03 -11.89 27.56
N TRP A 117 3.99 -12.71 27.72
CA TRP A 117 3.82 -13.64 28.84
C TRP A 117 4.69 -14.88 28.63
#